data_AF-A0A323UR72-F1
#
_entry.id   AF-A0A323UR72-F1
#
_cell.length_a   1.000
_cell.length_b   1.000
_cell.length_c   1.000
_cell.angle_alpha   90.00
_cell.angle_beta   90.00
_cell.angle_gamma   90.00
#
_symmetry.space_group_name_H-M   'P 1'
#
loop_
_entity.id
_entity.type
_entity.pdbx_description
1 polymer ?
#
loop_
_entity_poly.entity_id
_entity_poly.type
_entity_poly.pdbx_seq_one_letter_code
_entity_poly.pdbx_strand_id
1 'polypeptide(L)'
;MTVPMSRSGHTGPLGKLTAEIKIRTDEDTKEGLERMARSAGLSLAEYVRDLLMVHAHGYEYVASLYAARLSRVAGLGAASGSKEGTLP
;
A
#
# COMPACT_ATOMS: atom_id res chain seq x y z
N MET A 1 25.61 -2.69 24.00
CA MET A 1 24.54 -3.55 23.46
C MET A 1 23.70 -2.73 22.50
N THR A 2 23.93 -2.87 21.19
CA THR A 2 23.11 -2.24 20.15
C THR A 2 21.89 -3.10 19.90
N VAL A 3 20.71 -2.61 20.29
CA VAL A 3 19.44 -3.31 20.05
C VAL A 3 19.18 -3.30 18.54
N PRO A 4 19.05 -4.46 17.86
CA PRO A 4 18.64 -4.47 16.47
C PRO A 4 17.21 -3.95 16.41
N MET A 5 17.01 -2.78 15.79
CA MET A 5 15.67 -2.29 15.48
C MET A 5 14.93 -3.36 14.69
N SER A 6 13.88 -3.93 15.28
CA SER A 6 12.96 -4.81 14.57
C SER A 6 12.40 -4.04 13.38
N ARG A 7 12.93 -4.33 12.19
CA ARG A 7 12.32 -3.91 10.93
C ARG A 7 11.07 -4.76 10.79
N SER A 8 9.96 -4.34 11.40
CA SER A 8 8.67 -4.96 11.14
C SER A 8 8.39 -4.77 9.65
N GLY A 9 8.70 -5.81 8.87
CA GLY A 9 8.65 -5.86 7.42
C GLY A 9 7.22 -5.96 6.92
N HIS A 10 6.29 -5.17 7.46
CA HIS A 10 5.02 -4.91 6.81
C HIS A 10 5.27 -3.91 5.68
N THR A 11 6.03 -4.33 4.68
CA THR A 11 6.20 -3.63 3.41
C THR A 11 5.01 -3.99 2.52
N GLY A 12 3.84 -3.45 2.87
CA GLY A 12 2.74 -3.34 1.92
C GLY A 12 3.21 -2.59 0.66
N PRO A 13 2.47 -2.66 -0.45
CA PRO A 13 2.85 -2.00 -1.70
C PRO A 13 3.04 -0.48 -1.53
N LEU A 14 2.42 0.09 -0.49
CA LEU A 14 2.46 1.51 -0.14
C LEU A 14 3.61 1.90 0.81
N GLY A 15 4.44 0.94 1.25
CA GLY A 15 5.49 1.19 2.23
C GLY A 15 4.94 1.62 3.60
N LYS A 16 5.71 2.44 4.34
CA LYS A 16 5.28 2.99 5.63
C LYS A 16 4.36 4.19 5.39
N LEU A 17 3.10 4.08 5.81
CA LEU A 17 2.13 5.17 5.78
C LEU A 17 2.28 6.04 7.03
N THR A 18 2.85 7.24 6.89
CA THR A 18 3.13 8.15 8.02
C THR A 18 2.18 9.35 8.10
N ALA A 19 1.45 9.65 7.02
CA ALA A 19 0.46 10.73 6.98
C ALA A 19 -0.93 10.22 7.40
N GLU A 20 -1.66 11.04 8.17
CA GLU A 20 -2.99 10.70 8.70
C GLU A 20 -4.04 11.70 8.21
N ILE A 21 -5.23 11.19 7.87
CA ILE A 21 -6.42 11.97 7.53
C ILE A 21 -7.50 11.66 8.57
N LYS A 22 -7.92 12.66 9.35
CA LYS A 22 -8.99 12.55 10.35
C LYS A 22 -10.26 13.23 9.87
N ILE A 23 -11.34 12.48 9.73
CA ILE A 23 -12.64 12.97 9.23
C ILE A 23 -13.75 12.44 10.15
N ARG A 24 -14.74 13.30 10.43
CA ARG A 24 -16.01 12.91 11.06
C ARG A 24 -17.09 12.82 9.99
N THR A 25 -17.97 11.84 10.12
CA THR A 25 -19.11 11.62 9.22
C THR A 25 -20.30 11.13 10.05
N ASP A 26 -21.51 11.18 9.49
CA ASP A 26 -22.69 10.53 10.08
C ASP A 26 -22.58 9.00 10.05
N GLU A 27 -23.35 8.33 10.93
CA GLU A 27 -23.28 6.88 11.10
C GLU A 27 -23.75 6.13 9.84
N ASP A 28 -24.79 6.63 9.15
CA ASP A 28 -25.32 5.98 7.94
C ASP A 28 -24.23 5.88 6.85
N THR A 29 -23.45 6.94 6.67
CA THR A 29 -22.31 6.97 5.74
C THR A 29 -21.24 5.98 6.18
N LYS A 30 -20.89 5.93 7.47
CA LYS A 30 -19.89 4.99 7.99
C LYS A 30 -20.33 3.54 7.79
N GLU A 31 -21.57 3.20 8.12
CA GLU A 31 -22.11 1.85 7.89
C GLU A 31 -22.13 1.48 6.41
N GLY A 32 -22.47 2.43 5.54
CA GLY A 32 -22.40 2.26 4.09
C GLY A 32 -20.99 1.89 3.62
N LEU A 33 -19.98 2.62 4.09
CA LEU A 33 -18.57 2.33 3.80
C LEU A 33 -18.13 0.97 4.36
N GLU A 34 -18.55 0.60 5.56
CA GLU A 34 -18.24 -0.70 6.16
C GLU A 34 -18.86 -1.87 5.40
N ARG A 35 -20.08 -1.71 4.86
CA ARG A 35 -20.70 -2.72 3.99
C ARG A 35 -19.91 -2.89 2.70
N MET A 36 -19.52 -1.78 2.06
CA MET A 36 -18.73 -1.83 0.82
C MET A 36 -17.34 -2.45 1.07
N ALA A 37 -16.66 -2.05 2.14
CA ALA A 37 -15.37 -2.63 2.52
C ALA A 37 -15.47 -4.15 2.71
N ARG A 38 -16.48 -4.63 3.45
CA ARG A 38 -16.75 -6.06 3.63
C ARG A 38 -17.01 -6.78 2.31
N SER A 39 -17.78 -6.18 1.41
CA SER A 39 -18.06 -6.78 0.09
C SER A 39 -16.80 -6.91 -0.78
N ALA A 40 -15.81 -6.04 -0.58
CA ALA A 40 -14.51 -6.08 -1.23
C ALA A 40 -13.48 -6.95 -0.50
N GLY A 41 -13.82 -7.52 0.68
CA GLY A 41 -12.89 -8.28 1.50
C GLY A 41 -11.79 -7.44 2.16
N LEU A 42 -12.02 -6.14 2.34
CA LEU A 42 -11.06 -5.17 2.91
C LEU A 42 -11.52 -4.67 4.28
N SER A 43 -10.58 -4.21 5.10
CA SER A 43 -10.93 -3.39 6.26
C SER A 43 -11.46 -2.02 5.82
N LEU A 44 -12.24 -1.35 6.68
CA LEU A 44 -12.73 0.00 6.41
C LEU A 44 -11.58 0.98 6.08
N ALA A 45 -10.48 0.89 6.83
CA ALA A 45 -9.33 1.76 6.64
C ALA A 45 -8.61 1.52 5.30
N GLU A 46 -8.49 0.27 4.86
CA GLU A 46 -7.93 -0.06 3.55
C GLU A 46 -8.83 0.41 2.43
N TYR A 47 -10.13 0.13 2.53
CA TYR A 47 -11.12 0.53 1.54
C TYR A 47 -11.15 2.05 1.35
N VAL A 48 -11.26 2.81 2.44
CA VAL A 48 -11.28 4.29 2.37
C VAL A 48 -9.96 4.82 1.82
N ARG A 49 -8.82 4.23 2.19
CA ARG A 49 -7.52 4.63 1.65
C ARG A 49 -7.44 4.41 0.15
N ASP A 50 -7.81 3.22 -0.33
CA ASP A 50 -7.77 2.90 -1.76
C ASP A 50 -8.74 3.81 -2.54
N LEU A 51 -9.93 4.09 -1.99
CA LEU A 51 -10.88 5.05 -2.57
C LEU A 51 -10.26 6.45 -2.70
N LEU A 52 -9.63 6.96 -1.64
CA LEU A 52 -8.96 8.27 -1.67
C LEU A 52 -7.78 8.28 -2.65
N MET A 53 -6.98 7.22 -2.69
CA MET A 53 -5.85 7.10 -3.60
C MET A 53 -6.30 7.04 -5.07
N VAL A 54 -7.35 6.28 -5.38
CA VAL A 54 -7.91 6.19 -6.73
C VAL A 54 -8.46 7.55 -7.16
N HIS A 55 -9.14 8.28 -6.28
CA HIS A 55 -9.61 9.63 -6.59
C HIS A 55 -8.47 10.65 -6.75
N ALA A 56 -7.41 10.55 -5.96
CA ALA A 56 -6.29 11.49 -6.01
C ALA A 56 -5.30 11.23 -7.15
N HIS A 57 -5.06 9.96 -7.50
CA HIS A 57 -3.97 9.55 -8.40
C HIS A 57 -4.45 8.75 -9.63
N GLY A 58 -5.73 8.39 -9.68
CA GLY A 58 -6.28 7.54 -10.73
C GLY A 58 -6.09 6.05 -10.48
N TYR A 59 -6.99 5.25 -11.06
CA TYR A 59 -7.02 3.80 -10.91
C TYR A 59 -5.74 3.11 -11.37
N GLU A 60 -5.24 3.45 -12.56
CA GLU A 60 -4.07 2.81 -13.18
C GLU A 60 -2.81 2.91 -12.32
N TYR A 61 -2.57 4.09 -11.73
CA TYR A 61 -1.44 4.30 -10.85
C TYR A 61 -1.55 3.40 -9.61
N VAL A 62 -2.72 3.38 -8.96
CA VAL A 62 -2.93 2.55 -7.76
C VAL A 62 -2.79 1.06 -8.08
N ALA A 63 -3.36 0.60 -9.20
CA ALA A 63 -3.23 -0.78 -9.65
C ALA A 63 -1.76 -1.18 -9.88
N SER A 64 -0.94 -0.27 -10.43
CA SER A 64 0.49 -0.53 -10.66
C SER A 64 1.27 -0.82 -9.37
N LEU A 65 0.91 -0.19 -8.24
CA LEU A 65 1.55 -0.43 -6.94
C LEU A 65 1.32 -1.86 -6.45
N TYR A 66 0.09 -2.35 -6.62
CA TYR A 66 -0.27 -3.74 -6.27
C TYR A 66 0.35 -4.74 -7.24
N ALA A 67 0.38 -4.44 -8.54
CA ALA A 67 1.04 -5.25 -9.56
C ALA A 67 2.56 -5.39 -9.29
N ALA A 68 3.23 -4.32 -8.87
CA ALA A 68 4.65 -4.35 -8.49
C ALA A 68 4.90 -5.27 -7.30
N ARG A 69 4.01 -5.28 -6.29
CA ARG A 69 4.08 -6.23 -5.18
C ARG A 69 3.88 -7.67 -5.65
N LEU A 70 2.86 -7.94 -6.46
CA LEU A 70 2.59 -9.27 -6.99
C LEU A 70 3.76 -9.79 -7.83
N SER A 71 4.36 -8.94 -8.66
CA SER A 71 5.56 -9.28 -9.45
C SER A 71 6.74 -9.69 -8.57
N ARG A 72 6.95 -9.00 -7.45
CA ARG A 72 7.98 -9.36 -6.46
C ARG A 72 7.69 -10.68 -5.76
N VAL A 73 6.43 -10.91 -5.36
CA VAL A 73 6.00 -12.16 -4.70
C VAL A 73 6.10 -13.35 -5.67
N ALA A 74 5.78 -13.14 -6.94
CA ALA A 74 5.88 -14.15 -7.99
C ALA A 74 7.33 -14.45 -8.44
N GLY A 75 8.34 -13.77 -7.86
CA GLY A 75 9.74 -13.96 -8.25
C GLY A 75 10.09 -13.39 -9.63
N LEU A 76 9.20 -12.57 -10.22
CA LEU A 76 9.40 -11.89 -11.50
C LEU A 76 10.19 -10.57 -11.33
N GLY A 77 10.70 -10.31 -10.13
CA GLY A 77 11.46 -9.10 -9.80
C GLY A 77 12.71 -8.97 -10.68
N ALA A 78 12.76 -7.89 -11.44
CA ALA A 78 13.78 -7.54 -12.42
C ALA A 78 15.19 -8.06 -12.11
N ALA A 79 15.74 -8.80 -13.07
CA ALA A 79 17.16 -8.80 -13.37
C ALA A 79 17.57 -7.37 -13.78
N SER A 80 17.88 -6.52 -12.81
CA SER A 80 18.66 -5.30 -13.02
C SER A 80 19.63 -5.14 -11.87
N GLY A 81 20.47 -6.16 -11.69
CA GLY A 81 21.78 -5.99 -11.08
C GLY A 81 22.75 -5.51 -12.14
N SER A 82 22.76 -4.22 -12.45
CA SER A 82 23.96 -3.60 -13.02
C SER A 82 24.86 -3.24 -11.84
N LYS A 83 25.76 -4.17 -11.51
CA LYS A 83 27.01 -3.83 -10.86
C LYS A 83 27.81 -3.02 -11.88
N GLU A 84 27.68 -1.70 -11.83
CA GLU A 84 28.63 -0.83 -12.52
C GLU A 84 29.87 -0.77 -11.63
N GLY A 85 30.82 -1.65 -11.95
CA GLY A 85 32.16 -1.58 -11.41
C GLY A 85 32.88 -0.41 -12.05
N THR A 86 33.42 0.48 -11.22
CA THR A 86 34.54 1.33 -11.60
C THR A 86 35.50 1.38 -10.42
N LEU A 87 36.48 0.47 -10.46
CA LEU A 87 37.86 0.75 -10.05
C LEU A 87 38.51 1.55 -11.21
N PRO A 88 39.49 2.43 -10.98
CA PRO A 88 40.67 2.22 -10.13
C PRO A 88 40.70 2.97 -8.80
#